data_AF-A0A946P555-F1
#
_entry.id   AF-A0A946P555-F1
#
_cell.length_a   1.000
_cell.length_b   1.000
_cell.length_c   1.000
_cell.angle_alpha   90.00
_cell.angle_beta   90.00
_cell.angle_gamma   90.00
#
_symmetry.space_group_name_H-M   'P 1'
#
loop_
_entity.id
_entity.type
_entity.pdbx_description
1 polymer ?
#
loop_
_entity_poly.entity_id
_entity_poly.type
_entity_poly.pdbx_seq_one_letter_code
_entity_poly.pdbx_strand_id
1 'polypeptide(L)'
;MFLFGLTAFLDISWLRVMDVIGRLFIEIAARAGDAGHRVLAMVQQRREIQRSAEHRREALEKHVEKKQQRVAPIIEAPLAQKKEDSKRVARERQGNLFRISAVDGLPALHLLDEQQKDEERGYSTNDLEAMSRLLELKLKDYGVEAEVVAVFPGPVITRFEIQPAAGIKVSRISGLAKDLARSLAVISVRVVEVIPGKSVVGIEIPNVDRDIVLMSEVLKSHAYDAAQSSLSLALGHDIAGQPVVEDLGKMPHLLVAGTTGSGKSVGINAMILSILFKASPEDVRMIMIDPKMLELAVYEGIPHLLTPVVTDMKDAANALRWCVAEMERRYRLMA
;
A
#
# COMPACT_ATOMS: atom_id res chain seq x y z
N MET A 1 -100.15 21.80 -38.47
CA MET A 1 -101.00 20.61 -38.64
C MET A 1 -100.27 19.39 -39.24
N PHE A 2 -99.22 19.55 -40.05
CA PHE A 2 -98.56 18.40 -40.71
C PHE A 2 -97.60 17.60 -39.80
N LEU A 3 -96.94 18.25 -38.83
CA LEU A 3 -95.99 17.58 -37.91
C LEU A 3 -96.67 16.76 -36.79
N PHE A 4 -97.92 17.07 -36.45
CA PHE A 4 -98.66 16.38 -35.37
C PHE A 4 -99.32 15.08 -35.87
N GLY A 5 -99.64 14.99 -37.16
CA GLY A 5 -100.21 13.79 -37.79
C GLY A 5 -99.18 12.67 -37.97
N LEU A 6 -97.92 13.02 -38.22
CA LEU A 6 -96.84 12.03 -38.41
C LEU A 6 -96.38 11.40 -37.08
N THR A 7 -96.54 12.11 -35.96
CA THR A 7 -96.15 11.65 -34.63
C THR A 7 -97.12 10.64 -34.03
N ALA A 8 -98.41 10.72 -34.37
CA ALA A 8 -99.44 9.79 -33.90
C ALA A 8 -99.48 8.48 -34.71
N PHE A 9 -99.01 8.49 -35.97
CA PHE A 9 -98.99 7.31 -36.84
C PHE A 9 -97.76 6.41 -36.63
N LEU A 10 -96.69 6.94 -36.03
CA LEU A 10 -95.41 6.24 -35.83
C LEU A 10 -95.08 5.94 -34.35
N ASP A 11 -96.00 6.25 -33.42
CA ASP A 11 -95.88 5.97 -31.98
C ASP A 11 -94.54 6.47 -31.36
N ILE A 12 -94.08 7.64 -31.83
CA ILE A 12 -92.77 8.20 -31.47
C ILE A 12 -92.90 8.96 -30.14
N SER A 13 -92.37 8.35 -29.07
CA SER A 13 -92.24 9.02 -27.77
C SER A 13 -91.13 10.07 -27.81
N TRP A 14 -91.50 11.35 -27.92
CA TRP A 14 -90.56 12.48 -27.90
C TRP A 14 -89.69 12.54 -26.64
N LEU A 15 -90.19 12.03 -25.50
CA LEU A 15 -89.41 11.85 -24.27
C LEU A 15 -88.24 10.87 -24.47
N ARG A 16 -88.47 9.73 -25.12
CA ARG A 16 -87.39 8.77 -25.44
C ARG A 16 -86.37 9.36 -26.42
N VAL A 17 -86.82 10.16 -27.40
CA VAL A 17 -85.92 10.84 -28.34
C VAL A 17 -85.00 11.81 -27.60
N MET A 18 -85.54 12.60 -26.67
CA MET A 18 -84.75 13.51 -25.84
C MET A 18 -83.77 12.77 -24.92
N ASP A 19 -84.18 11.67 -24.29
CA ASP A 19 -83.30 10.85 -23.45
C ASP A 19 -82.15 10.21 -24.24
N VAL A 20 -82.44 9.71 -25.45
CA VAL A 20 -81.42 9.11 -26.33
C VAL A 20 -80.42 10.16 -26.80
N ILE A 21 -80.90 11.35 -27.21
CA ILE A 21 -80.03 12.45 -27.63
C ILE A 21 -79.21 12.97 -26.44
N GLY A 22 -79.82 13.12 -25.27
CA GLY A 22 -79.14 13.56 -24.05
C GLY A 22 -78.06 12.57 -23.60
N ARG A 23 -78.35 11.27 -23.63
CA ARG A 23 -77.37 10.22 -23.29
C ARG A 23 -76.21 10.19 -24.29
N LEU A 24 -76.50 10.33 -25.59
CA LEU A 24 -75.49 10.41 -26.64
C LEU A 24 -74.59 11.64 -26.45
N PHE A 25 -75.18 12.79 -26.11
CA PHE A 25 -74.43 14.03 -25.87
C PHE A 25 -73.50 13.92 -24.65
N ILE A 26 -73.99 13.36 -23.54
CA ILE A 26 -73.18 13.14 -22.33
C ILE A 26 -72.04 12.16 -22.60
N GLU A 27 -72.30 11.07 -23.33
CA GLU A 27 -71.25 10.11 -23.70
C GLU A 27 -70.19 10.73 -24.61
N ILE A 28 -70.59 11.55 -25.58
CA ILE A 28 -69.65 12.25 -26.48
C ILE A 28 -68.83 13.27 -25.68
N ALA A 29 -69.46 14.04 -24.80
CA ALA A 29 -68.78 15.01 -23.95
C ALA A 29 -67.79 14.34 -22.98
N ALA A 30 -68.17 13.20 -22.37
CA ALA A 30 -67.29 12.42 -21.50
C ALA A 30 -66.09 11.85 -22.28
N ARG A 31 -66.33 11.24 -23.45
CA ARG A 31 -65.24 10.73 -24.32
C ARG A 31 -64.29 11.84 -24.78
N ALA A 32 -64.82 13.05 -25.06
CA ALA A 32 -64.01 14.21 -25.43
C ALA A 32 -63.17 14.72 -24.24
N GLY A 33 -63.73 14.76 -23.04
CA GLY A 33 -63.02 15.09 -21.80
C GLY A 33 -61.88 14.11 -21.51
N ASP A 34 -62.16 12.80 -21.58
CA ASP A 34 -61.16 11.75 -21.38
C ASP A 34 -60.06 11.74 -22.45
N ALA A 35 -60.39 12.09 -23.69
CA ALA A 35 -59.41 12.28 -24.74
C ALA A 35 -58.52 13.50 -24.46
N GLY A 36 -59.09 14.61 -24.01
CA GLY A 36 -58.35 15.82 -23.61
C GLY A 36 -57.39 15.57 -22.45
N HIS A 37 -57.85 14.89 -21.40
CA HIS A 37 -57.01 14.52 -20.26
C HIS A 37 -55.87 13.58 -20.65
N ARG A 38 -56.11 12.59 -21.53
CA ARG A 38 -55.06 11.70 -22.05
C ARG A 38 -54.00 12.45 -22.85
N VAL A 39 -54.41 13.40 -23.70
CA VAL A 39 -53.47 14.23 -24.48
C VAL A 39 -52.64 15.13 -23.58
N LEU A 40 -53.26 15.80 -22.60
CA LEU A 40 -52.55 16.64 -21.63
C LEU A 40 -51.55 15.85 -20.79
N ALA A 41 -51.94 14.67 -20.30
CA ALA A 41 -51.05 13.75 -19.57
C ALA A 41 -49.87 13.30 -20.44
N MET A 42 -50.10 12.96 -21.71
CA MET A 42 -49.04 12.61 -22.67
C MET A 42 -48.03 13.75 -22.87
N VAL A 43 -48.51 14.99 -22.97
CA VAL A 43 -47.65 16.17 -23.15
C VAL A 43 -46.81 16.44 -21.89
N GLN A 44 -47.40 16.32 -20.71
CA GLN A 44 -46.69 16.46 -19.44
C GLN A 44 -45.62 15.37 -19.27
N GLN A 45 -45.98 14.12 -19.54
CA GLN A 45 -45.07 12.98 -19.44
C GLN A 45 -43.90 13.10 -20.43
N ARG A 46 -44.17 13.57 -21.67
CA ARG A 46 -43.10 13.86 -22.65
C ARG A 46 -42.14 14.95 -22.17
N ARG A 47 -42.63 16.00 -21.52
CA ARG A 47 -41.80 17.07 -20.95
C ARG A 47 -40.93 16.57 -19.79
N GLU A 48 -41.45 15.71 -18.93
CA GLU A 48 -40.67 15.09 -17.84
C GLU A 48 -39.61 14.13 -18.37
N ILE A 49 -39.94 13.35 -19.40
CA ILE A 49 -38.96 12.49 -20.08
C ILE A 49 -37.85 13.33 -20.72
N GLN A 50 -38.19 14.47 -21.34
CA GLN A 50 -37.19 15.39 -21.89
C GLN A 50 -36.29 15.99 -20.79
N ARG A 51 -36.85 16.52 -19.71
CA ARG A 51 -36.07 17.08 -18.58
C ARG A 51 -35.18 16.04 -17.91
N SER A 52 -35.67 14.82 -17.70
CA SER A 52 -34.86 13.74 -17.13
C SER A 52 -33.79 13.23 -18.09
N ALA A 53 -34.02 13.29 -19.41
CA ALA A 53 -33.01 13.01 -20.42
C ALA A 53 -31.93 14.11 -20.46
N GLU A 54 -32.31 15.39 -20.37
CA GLU A 54 -31.39 16.53 -20.28
C GLU A 54 -30.53 16.47 -19.02
N HIS A 55 -31.12 16.26 -17.83
CA HIS A 55 -30.35 16.09 -16.59
C HIS A 55 -29.39 14.90 -16.64
N ARG A 56 -29.82 13.76 -17.23
CA ARG A 56 -28.93 12.61 -17.42
C ARG A 56 -27.79 12.94 -18.37
N ARG A 57 -28.06 13.70 -19.43
CA ARG A 57 -27.08 14.11 -20.43
C ARG A 57 -26.06 15.08 -19.86
N GLU A 58 -26.51 16.11 -19.13
CA GLU A 58 -25.62 17.03 -18.41
C GLU A 58 -24.77 16.31 -17.36
N ALA A 59 -25.34 15.36 -16.62
CA ALA A 59 -24.59 14.57 -15.65
C ALA A 59 -23.53 13.69 -16.32
N LEU A 60 -23.86 13.08 -17.47
CA LEU A 60 -22.94 12.32 -18.31
C LEU A 60 -21.83 13.20 -18.89
N GLU A 61 -22.17 14.36 -19.46
CA GLU A 61 -21.22 15.32 -20.03
C GLU A 61 -20.25 15.80 -18.95
N LYS A 62 -20.74 16.19 -17.76
CA LYS A 62 -19.88 16.52 -16.62
C LYS A 62 -19.00 15.35 -16.17
N HIS A 63 -19.50 14.12 -16.22
CA HIS A 63 -18.69 12.93 -15.91
C HIS A 63 -17.61 12.68 -16.97
N VAL A 64 -17.93 12.87 -18.25
CA VAL A 64 -17.00 12.68 -19.36
C VAL A 64 -15.94 13.77 -19.36
N GLU A 65 -16.30 15.04 -19.12
CA GLU A 65 -15.36 16.16 -18.97
C GLU A 65 -14.42 15.93 -17.79
N LYS A 66 -14.94 15.53 -16.62
CA LYS A 66 -14.11 15.22 -15.44
C LYS A 66 -13.14 14.05 -15.72
N LYS A 67 -13.56 13.08 -16.56
CA LYS A 67 -12.73 11.94 -16.97
C LYS A 67 -11.68 12.31 -18.02
N GLN A 68 -11.96 13.30 -18.87
CA GLN A 68 -11.04 13.79 -19.91
C GLN A 68 -10.00 14.77 -19.36
N GLN A 69 -10.33 15.57 -18.35
CA GLN A 69 -9.40 16.49 -17.69
C GLN A 69 -8.49 15.82 -16.65
N ARG A 70 -8.64 14.51 -16.46
CA ARG A 70 -7.86 13.78 -15.47
C ARG A 70 -6.40 13.67 -15.92
N VAL A 71 -5.51 14.15 -15.06
CA VAL A 71 -4.07 13.93 -15.21
C VAL A 71 -3.78 12.48 -14.83
N ALA A 72 -3.09 11.74 -15.69
CA ALA A 72 -2.62 10.39 -15.37
C ALA A 72 -1.69 10.45 -14.15
N PRO A 73 -1.72 9.45 -13.24
CA PRO A 73 -0.83 9.46 -12.09
C PRO A 73 0.62 9.49 -12.56
N ILE A 74 1.45 10.26 -11.86
CA ILE A 74 2.89 10.29 -12.12
C ILE A 74 3.46 8.97 -11.62
N ILE A 75 3.82 8.08 -12.54
CA ILE A 75 4.52 6.85 -12.21
C ILE A 75 6.00 7.19 -12.16
N GLU A 76 6.54 7.33 -10.96
CA GLU A 76 7.99 7.43 -10.81
C GLU A 76 8.57 6.05 -11.09
N ALA A 77 9.43 5.97 -12.10
CA ALA A 77 10.17 4.74 -12.35
C ALA A 77 10.93 4.38 -11.07
N PRO A 78 10.97 3.09 -10.68
CA PRO A 78 11.83 2.68 -9.58
C PRO A 78 13.22 3.16 -9.95
N LEU A 79 13.84 3.94 -9.05
CA LEU A 79 15.15 4.51 -9.27
C LEU A 79 16.08 3.34 -9.62
N ALA A 80 16.34 3.15 -10.91
CA ALA A 80 17.35 2.25 -11.44
C ALA A 80 18.71 2.91 -11.14
N GLN A 81 18.99 3.14 -9.87
CA GLN A 81 20.32 3.51 -9.45
C GLN A 81 21.17 2.30 -9.73
N LYS A 82 22.18 2.49 -10.60
CA LYS A 82 23.34 1.61 -10.63
C LYS A 82 23.75 1.44 -9.17
N LYS A 83 23.53 0.25 -8.61
CA LYS A 83 24.07 -0.13 -7.31
C LYS A 83 25.57 0.02 -7.47
N GLU A 84 26.13 1.14 -7.02
CA GLU A 84 27.56 1.38 -7.10
C GLU A 84 28.20 0.45 -6.07
N ASP A 85 28.79 -0.63 -6.57
CA ASP A 85 29.56 -1.57 -5.76
C ASP A 85 30.62 -0.80 -4.97
N SER A 86 30.75 -1.13 -3.69
CA SER A 86 31.68 -0.42 -2.81
C SER A 86 33.15 -0.66 -3.18
N LYS A 87 34.04 0.19 -2.65
CA LYS A 87 35.49 0.07 -2.89
C LYS A 87 36.03 -1.25 -2.36
N ARG A 88 35.45 -1.76 -1.26
CA ARG A 88 35.76 -3.09 -0.72
C ARG A 88 35.44 -4.21 -1.71
N VAL A 89 34.28 -4.16 -2.36
CA VAL A 89 33.90 -5.17 -3.37
C VAL A 89 34.89 -5.20 -4.52
N ALA A 90 35.30 -4.03 -5.02
CA ALA A 90 36.31 -3.94 -6.07
C ALA A 90 37.66 -4.54 -5.64
N ARG A 91 38.08 -4.29 -4.39
CA ARG A 91 39.32 -4.85 -3.82
C ARG A 91 39.26 -6.37 -3.67
N GLU A 92 38.17 -6.89 -3.11
CA GLU A 92 37.99 -8.33 -2.88
C GLU A 92 37.84 -9.11 -4.20
N ARG A 93 37.20 -8.52 -5.22
CA ARG A 93 37.13 -9.12 -6.57
C ARG A 93 38.51 -9.38 -7.17
N GLN A 94 39.48 -8.49 -6.93
CA GLN A 94 40.84 -8.62 -7.45
C GLN A 94 41.65 -9.70 -6.70
N GLY A 95 41.27 -10.06 -5.46
CA GLY A 95 41.92 -11.10 -4.65
C GLY A 95 41.35 -12.52 -4.83
N ASN A 96 40.22 -12.67 -5.51
CA ASN A 96 39.45 -13.93 -5.62
C ASN A 96 40.08 -15.04 -6.51
N LEU A 97 41.37 -14.97 -6.84
CA LEU A 97 42.09 -16.09 -7.47
C LEU A 97 42.27 -17.28 -6.51
N PHE A 98 42.21 -17.02 -5.20
CA PHE A 98 42.16 -18.03 -4.15
C PHE A 98 40.95 -17.73 -3.27
N ARG A 99 40.14 -18.74 -2.92
CA ARG A 99 38.95 -18.59 -2.05
C ARG A 99 39.40 -18.28 -0.62
N ILE A 100 39.80 -17.03 -0.38
CA ILE A 100 40.33 -16.57 0.90
C ILE A 100 39.15 -16.31 1.85
N SER A 101 39.09 -17.00 2.99
CA SER A 101 37.97 -16.84 3.93
C SER A 101 37.95 -15.50 4.68
N ALA A 102 39.09 -14.81 4.79
CA ALA A 102 39.19 -13.53 5.48
C ALA A 102 40.17 -12.57 4.78
N VAL A 103 39.76 -11.32 4.62
CA VAL A 103 40.57 -10.21 4.09
C VAL A 103 40.75 -9.19 5.21
N ASP A 104 42.00 -8.83 5.52
CA ASP A 104 42.35 -7.90 6.60
C ASP A 104 41.78 -8.31 7.98
N GLY A 105 41.66 -9.62 8.24
CA GLY A 105 41.10 -10.16 9.50
C GLY A 105 39.57 -10.16 9.58
N LEU A 106 38.87 -9.67 8.54
CA LEU A 106 37.41 -9.68 8.43
C LEU A 106 36.93 -10.74 7.43
N PRO A 107 35.73 -11.31 7.59
CA PRO A 107 35.16 -12.25 6.63
C PRO A 107 35.00 -11.64 5.23
N ALA A 108 35.27 -12.42 4.18
CA ALA A 108 35.14 -11.98 2.79
C ALA A 108 33.68 -11.95 2.33
N LEU A 109 33.28 -10.95 1.53
CA LEU A 109 31.89 -10.75 1.09
C LEU A 109 31.39 -11.83 0.10
N HIS A 110 32.30 -12.59 -0.52
CA HIS A 110 31.94 -13.69 -1.42
C HIS A 110 31.41 -14.94 -0.67
N LEU A 111 31.49 -14.96 0.66
CA LEU A 111 30.85 -15.99 1.48
C LEU A 111 29.32 -15.88 1.48
N LEU A 112 28.78 -14.75 1.02
CA LEU A 112 27.35 -14.49 0.96
C LEU A 112 26.80 -14.75 -0.44
N ASP A 113 25.59 -15.29 -0.50
CA ASP A 113 24.89 -15.54 -1.76
C ASP A 113 24.67 -14.26 -2.56
N GLU A 114 24.81 -14.36 -3.87
CA GLU A 114 24.55 -13.26 -4.82
C GLU A 114 23.20 -13.46 -5.50
N GLN A 115 22.48 -12.36 -5.74
CA GLN A 115 21.19 -12.41 -6.41
C GLN A 115 21.39 -12.68 -7.91
N GLN A 116 20.74 -13.73 -8.42
CA GLN A 116 20.53 -13.86 -9.86
C GLN A 116 19.42 -12.89 -10.26
N LYS A 117 19.75 -11.90 -11.09
CA LYS A 117 18.79 -10.91 -11.56
C LYS A 117 17.98 -11.51 -12.71
N ASP A 118 16.70 -11.77 -12.47
CA ASP A 118 15.71 -11.92 -13.53
C ASP A 118 15.20 -10.52 -13.88
N GLU A 119 15.63 -9.99 -15.02
CA GLU A 119 15.28 -8.63 -15.47
C GLU A 119 13.79 -8.45 -15.83
N GLU A 120 13.01 -9.55 -15.89
CA GLU A 120 11.60 -9.54 -16.31
C GLU A 120 10.59 -9.37 -15.16
N ARG A 121 11.04 -9.28 -13.89
CA ARG A 121 10.13 -9.22 -12.74
C ARG A 121 9.77 -7.78 -12.38
N GLY A 122 8.47 -7.47 -12.36
CA GLY A 122 7.94 -6.17 -11.95
C GLY A 122 6.61 -5.82 -12.62
N TYR A 123 5.99 -4.73 -12.19
CA TYR A 123 4.79 -4.21 -12.84
C TYR A 123 5.13 -3.38 -14.07
N SER A 124 4.38 -3.57 -15.16
CA SER A 124 4.41 -2.60 -16.26
C SER A 124 3.74 -1.28 -15.84
N THR A 125 4.03 -0.20 -16.55
CA THR A 125 3.38 1.10 -16.32
C THR A 125 1.86 1.00 -16.48
N ASN A 126 1.39 0.15 -17.40
CA ASN A 126 -0.03 -0.08 -17.62
C ASN A 126 -0.69 -0.81 -16.45
N ASP A 127 0.02 -1.77 -15.83
CA ASP A 127 -0.49 -2.49 -14.66
C ASP A 127 -0.60 -1.56 -13.45
N LEU A 128 0.40 -0.69 -13.25
CA LEU A 128 0.37 0.31 -12.18
C LEU A 128 -0.78 1.30 -12.37
N GLU A 129 -1.02 1.78 -13.60
CA GLU A 129 -2.14 2.67 -13.90
C GLU A 129 -3.50 1.97 -13.69
N ALA A 130 -3.63 0.71 -14.13
CA ALA A 130 -4.82 -0.09 -13.89
C ALA A 130 -5.08 -0.29 -12.38
N MET A 131 -4.03 -0.57 -11.60
CA MET A 131 -4.10 -0.70 -10.16
C MET A 131 -4.47 0.63 -9.47
N SER A 132 -3.94 1.76 -9.95
CA SER A 132 -4.35 3.10 -9.48
C SER A 132 -5.85 3.34 -9.69
N ARG A 133 -6.36 3.03 -10.90
CA ARG A 133 -7.79 3.18 -11.19
C ARG A 133 -8.64 2.24 -10.33
N LEU A 134 -8.20 1.00 -10.13
CA LEU A 134 -8.88 0.05 -9.27
C LEU A 134 -8.94 0.55 -7.82
N LEU A 135 -7.84 1.09 -7.29
CA LEU A 135 -7.75 1.65 -5.95
C LEU A 135 -8.79 2.76 -5.71
N GLU A 136 -8.90 3.70 -6.64
CA GLU A 136 -9.89 4.79 -6.56
C GLU A 136 -11.32 4.29 -6.61
N LEU A 137 -11.61 3.33 -7.50
CA LEU A 137 -12.93 2.71 -7.60
C LEU A 137 -13.30 2.03 -6.28
N LYS A 138 -12.36 1.27 -5.68
CA LYS A 138 -12.60 0.61 -4.39
C LYS A 138 -12.77 1.59 -3.24
N LEU A 139 -11.97 2.65 -3.19
CA LEU A 139 -12.16 3.71 -2.18
C LEU A 139 -13.55 4.38 -2.34
N LYS A 140 -13.98 4.62 -3.57
CA LYS A 140 -15.28 5.18 -3.88
C LYS A 140 -16.44 4.28 -3.46
N ASP A 141 -16.31 2.96 -3.62
CA ASP A 141 -17.30 1.98 -3.15
C ASP A 141 -17.54 2.09 -1.62
N TYR A 142 -16.53 2.50 -0.85
CA TYR A 142 -16.62 2.77 0.59
C TYR A 142 -16.98 4.23 0.94
N GLY A 143 -17.35 5.02 -0.06
CA GLY A 143 -17.72 6.43 0.07
C GLY A 143 -16.55 7.35 0.40
N VAL A 144 -15.33 6.97 0.01
CA VAL A 144 -14.11 7.79 0.09
C VAL A 144 -13.73 8.21 -1.32
N GLU A 145 -13.93 9.49 -1.66
CA GLU A 145 -13.47 10.04 -2.93
C GLU A 145 -12.01 10.49 -2.81
N ALA A 146 -11.12 9.84 -3.55
CA ALA A 146 -9.69 10.17 -3.58
C ALA A 146 -9.14 9.89 -4.98
N GLU A 147 -8.09 10.62 -5.35
CA GLU A 147 -7.40 10.46 -6.64
C GLU A 147 -5.94 10.07 -6.40
N VAL A 148 -5.43 9.11 -7.18
CA VAL A 148 -4.00 8.74 -7.15
C VAL A 148 -3.22 9.81 -7.92
N VAL A 149 -2.29 10.46 -7.23
CA VAL A 149 -1.44 11.51 -7.80
C VAL A 149 -0.12 10.93 -8.30
N ALA A 150 0.44 9.99 -7.54
CA ALA A 150 1.73 9.38 -7.88
C ALA A 150 1.83 7.91 -7.42
N VAL A 151 2.69 7.15 -8.10
CA VAL A 151 2.95 5.74 -7.81
C VAL A 151 4.45 5.50 -7.72
N PHE A 152 4.87 4.84 -6.64
CA PHE A 152 6.25 4.53 -6.31
C PHE A 152 6.38 3.01 -6.16
N PRO A 153 6.76 2.30 -7.23
CA PRO A 153 7.03 0.87 -7.15
C PRO A 153 8.32 0.61 -6.38
N GLY A 154 8.27 -0.33 -5.45
CA GLY A 154 9.41 -0.80 -4.66
C GLY A 154 9.62 -2.31 -4.81
N PRO A 155 10.63 -2.90 -4.14
CA PRO A 155 10.96 -4.32 -4.26
C PRO A 155 9.88 -5.25 -3.67
N VAL A 156 9.26 -4.85 -2.57
CA VAL A 156 8.29 -5.69 -1.82
C VAL A 156 6.87 -5.13 -1.89
N ILE A 157 6.76 -3.80 -1.90
CA ILE A 157 5.49 -3.08 -1.90
C ILE A 157 5.55 -1.96 -2.94
N THR A 158 4.38 -1.56 -3.42
CA THR A 158 4.19 -0.35 -4.23
C THR A 158 3.39 0.66 -3.40
N ARG A 159 3.89 1.88 -3.31
CA ARG A 159 3.22 2.98 -2.61
C ARG A 159 2.45 3.84 -3.61
N PHE A 160 1.15 3.97 -3.38
CA PHE A 160 0.25 4.86 -4.11
C PHE A 160 0.02 6.11 -3.25
N GLU A 161 0.43 7.27 -3.74
CA GLU A 161 0.11 8.56 -3.11
C GLU A 161 -1.26 9.01 -3.60
N ILE A 162 -2.21 9.11 -2.68
CA ILE A 162 -3.57 9.54 -2.97
C ILE A 162 -3.83 10.92 -2.37
N GLN A 163 -4.58 11.75 -3.10
CA GLN A 163 -5.13 13.00 -2.62
C GLN A 163 -6.62 12.79 -2.29
N PRO A 164 -6.99 12.75 -1.01
CA PRO A 164 -8.40 12.68 -0.62
C PRO A 164 -9.13 13.98 -0.97
N ALA A 165 -10.41 13.88 -1.30
CA ALA A 165 -11.28 15.04 -1.46
C ALA A 165 -11.43 15.83 -0.14
N ALA A 166 -11.76 17.12 -0.26
CA ALA A 166 -11.92 18.01 0.88
C ALA A 166 -12.93 17.47 1.91
N GLY A 167 -12.57 17.50 3.19
CA GLY A 167 -13.42 17.05 4.30
C GLY A 167 -13.33 15.55 4.63
N ILE A 168 -12.61 14.75 3.83
CA ILE A 168 -12.36 13.35 4.16
C ILE A 168 -11.27 13.26 5.23
N LYS A 169 -11.59 12.63 6.36
CA LYS A 169 -10.64 12.38 7.43
C LYS A 169 -9.75 11.18 7.10
N VAL A 170 -8.45 11.31 7.32
CA VAL A 170 -7.46 10.23 7.08
C VAL A 170 -7.78 8.98 7.90
N SER A 171 -8.27 9.14 9.13
CA SER A 171 -8.68 8.03 9.99
C SER A 171 -9.77 7.14 9.38
N ARG A 172 -10.62 7.68 8.50
CA ARG A 172 -11.60 6.90 7.75
C ARG A 172 -10.92 5.96 6.76
N ILE A 173 -9.86 6.42 6.09
CA ILE A 173 -9.07 5.61 5.16
C ILE A 173 -8.31 4.54 5.95
N SER A 174 -7.65 4.90 7.06
CA SER A 174 -6.96 3.96 7.95
C SER A 174 -7.89 2.86 8.46
N GLY A 175 -9.14 3.20 8.82
CA GLY A 175 -10.15 2.24 9.26
C GLY A 175 -10.60 1.24 8.19
N LEU A 176 -10.45 1.58 6.90
CA LEU A 176 -10.85 0.74 5.77
C LEU A 176 -9.75 -0.21 5.30
N ALA A 177 -8.55 -0.18 5.89
CA ALA A 177 -7.39 -0.92 5.38
C ALA A 177 -7.65 -2.43 5.17
N LYS A 178 -8.35 -3.09 6.09
CA LYS A 178 -8.70 -4.52 5.98
C LYS A 178 -9.71 -4.80 4.86
N ASP A 179 -10.72 -3.94 4.73
CA ASP A 179 -11.75 -4.06 3.70
C ASP A 179 -11.21 -3.75 2.31
N LEU A 180 -10.30 -2.78 2.22
CA LEU A 180 -9.60 -2.44 1.00
C LEU A 180 -8.67 -3.58 0.56
N ALA A 181 -7.91 -4.18 1.48
CA ALA A 181 -7.09 -5.35 1.20
C ALA A 181 -7.91 -6.51 0.62
N ARG A 182 -9.07 -6.80 1.22
CA ARG A 182 -10.02 -7.81 0.74
C ARG A 182 -10.54 -7.47 -0.67
N SER A 183 -10.91 -6.22 -0.91
CA SER A 183 -11.46 -5.77 -2.20
C SER A 183 -10.45 -5.75 -3.34
N LEU A 184 -9.16 -5.61 -3.01
CA LEU A 184 -8.04 -5.67 -3.94
C LEU A 184 -7.44 -7.08 -4.07
N ALA A 185 -7.98 -8.06 -3.34
CA ALA A 185 -7.46 -9.43 -3.27
C ALA A 185 -5.98 -9.52 -2.86
N VAL A 186 -5.54 -8.63 -1.96
CA VAL A 186 -4.18 -8.63 -1.40
C VAL A 186 -4.17 -9.04 0.07
N ILE A 187 -3.03 -9.52 0.55
CA ILE A 187 -2.87 -10.01 1.93
C ILE A 187 -3.14 -8.91 2.96
N SER A 188 -2.62 -7.71 2.72
CA SER A 188 -2.78 -6.56 3.59
C SER A 188 -2.55 -5.28 2.81
N VAL A 189 -3.03 -4.17 3.36
CA VAL A 189 -2.76 -2.81 2.88
C VAL A 189 -2.32 -1.99 4.08
N ARG A 190 -1.25 -1.21 3.93
CA ARG A 190 -0.78 -0.28 4.95
C ARG A 190 -1.09 1.15 4.54
N VAL A 191 -1.72 1.90 5.44
CA VAL A 191 -2.06 3.31 5.24
C VAL A 191 -1.03 4.16 5.97
N VAL A 192 -0.34 5.03 5.22
CA VAL A 192 0.60 6.03 5.73
C VAL A 192 -0.14 7.35 5.81
N GLU A 193 -0.52 7.75 7.02
CA GLU A 193 -1.42 8.89 7.23
C GLU A 193 -0.82 10.23 6.81
N VAL A 194 0.50 10.39 6.98
CA VAL A 194 1.20 11.63 6.67
C VAL A 194 2.48 11.30 5.90
N ILE A 195 2.62 11.90 4.72
CA ILE A 195 3.86 11.89 3.95
C ILE A 195 4.59 13.22 4.20
N PRO A 196 5.81 13.21 4.75
CA PRO A 196 6.56 14.43 5.02
C PRO A 196 6.69 15.32 3.77
N GLY A 197 6.31 16.59 3.89
CA GLY A 197 6.42 17.57 2.82
C GLY A 197 5.32 17.52 1.74
N LYS A 198 4.32 16.64 1.86
CA LYS A 198 3.20 16.53 0.90
C LYS A 198 1.83 16.48 1.61
N SER A 199 0.77 16.89 0.92
CA SER A 199 -0.63 16.87 1.40
C SER A 199 -1.39 15.57 1.07
N VAL A 200 -0.65 14.51 0.75
CA VAL A 200 -1.18 13.23 0.27
C VAL A 200 -1.10 12.16 1.35
N VAL A 201 -1.94 11.14 1.21
CA VAL A 201 -1.94 9.92 2.03
C VAL A 201 -1.28 8.79 1.23
N GLY A 202 -0.45 7.99 1.87
CA GLY A 202 0.18 6.84 1.22
C GLY A 202 -0.63 5.56 1.43
N ILE A 203 -0.85 4.81 0.35
CA ILE A 203 -1.41 3.46 0.40
C ILE A 203 -0.35 2.50 -0.12
N GLU A 204 0.18 1.66 0.77
CA GLU A 204 1.20 0.66 0.46
C GLU A 204 0.53 -0.69 0.22
N ILE A 205 0.73 -1.23 -0.99
CA ILE A 205 0.15 -2.49 -1.44
C ILE A 205 1.29 -3.47 -1.73
N PRO A 206 1.26 -4.70 -1.20
CA PRO A 206 2.24 -5.72 -1.54
C PRO A 206 2.25 -6.03 -3.03
N ASN A 207 3.46 -6.16 -3.59
CA ASN A 207 3.61 -6.64 -4.95
C ASN A 207 3.21 -8.12 -5.05
N VAL A 208 2.75 -8.53 -6.23
CA VAL A 208 2.46 -9.94 -6.56
C VAL A 208 3.75 -10.75 -6.46
N ASP A 209 4.78 -10.31 -7.18
CA ASP A 209 6.13 -10.86 -7.09
C ASP A 209 6.99 -9.94 -6.22
N ARG A 210 7.45 -10.47 -5.08
CA ARG A 210 8.27 -9.73 -4.13
C ARG A 210 9.72 -10.10 -4.31
N ASP A 211 10.57 -9.09 -4.41
CA ASP A 211 12.01 -9.31 -4.47
C ASP A 211 12.55 -9.69 -3.10
N ILE A 212 13.40 -10.71 -3.07
CA ILE A 212 14.16 -11.08 -1.88
C ILE A 212 15.31 -10.10 -1.74
N VAL A 213 15.33 -9.35 -0.64
CA VAL A 213 16.46 -8.53 -0.26
C VAL A 213 17.53 -9.40 0.36
N LEU A 214 18.63 -9.65 -0.36
CA LEU A 214 19.77 -10.40 0.15
C LEU A 214 20.68 -9.50 0.99
N MET A 215 21.27 -10.08 2.03
CA MET A 215 22.22 -9.41 2.91
C MET A 215 23.46 -8.90 2.14
N SER A 216 23.91 -9.66 1.15
CA SER A 216 25.06 -9.30 0.32
C SER A 216 24.86 -7.98 -0.40
N GLU A 217 23.64 -7.65 -0.83
CA GLU A 217 23.36 -6.39 -1.52
C GLU A 217 23.59 -5.16 -0.63
N VAL A 218 23.16 -5.25 0.63
CA VAL A 218 23.31 -4.14 1.59
C VAL A 218 24.76 -4.02 2.05
N LEU A 219 25.44 -5.13 2.32
CA LEU A 219 26.85 -5.12 2.72
C LEU A 219 27.80 -4.68 1.60
N LYS A 220 27.44 -4.93 0.34
CA LYS A 220 28.19 -4.46 -0.84
C LYS A 220 27.92 -2.99 -1.18
N SER A 221 26.93 -2.37 -0.55
CA SER A 221 26.57 -0.97 -0.82
C SER A 221 27.64 0.00 -0.32
N HIS A 222 27.77 1.15 -1.02
CA HIS A 222 28.59 2.25 -0.54
C HIS A 222 28.14 2.76 0.85
N ALA A 223 26.84 2.75 1.14
CA ALA A 223 26.29 3.20 2.42
C ALA A 223 26.88 2.41 3.60
N TYR A 224 26.99 1.08 3.45
CA TYR A 224 27.59 0.24 4.47
C TYR A 224 29.12 0.35 4.50
N ASP A 225 29.79 0.33 3.34
CA ASP A 225 31.27 0.41 3.29
C ASP A 225 31.81 1.73 3.86
N ALA A 226 31.15 2.85 3.55
CA ALA A 226 31.52 4.18 4.05
C ALA A 226 31.18 4.41 5.53
N ALA A 227 30.35 3.55 6.13
CA ALA A 227 29.95 3.70 7.53
C ALA A 227 31.16 3.48 8.47
N GLN A 228 31.45 4.49 9.29
CA GLN A 228 32.65 4.52 10.14
C GLN A 228 32.49 3.74 11.47
N SER A 229 31.26 3.50 11.92
CA SER A 229 31.01 2.84 13.21
C SER A 229 31.20 1.33 13.11
N SER A 230 31.95 0.74 14.03
CA SER A 230 32.05 -0.72 14.20
C SER A 230 30.71 -1.37 14.59
N LEU A 231 29.71 -0.56 14.97
CA LEU A 231 28.36 -0.98 15.34
C LEU A 231 27.32 -0.64 14.26
N SER A 232 27.75 -0.46 13.01
CA SER A 232 26.84 -0.29 11.88
C SER A 232 26.04 -1.57 11.57
N LEU A 233 24.73 -1.43 11.47
CA LEU A 233 23.77 -2.49 11.21
C LEU A 233 23.16 -2.31 9.82
N ALA A 234 23.35 -3.29 8.94
CA ALA A 234 22.66 -3.38 7.66
C ALA A 234 21.25 -3.96 7.87
N LEU A 235 20.23 -3.12 7.79
CA LEU A 235 18.84 -3.50 8.11
C LEU A 235 18.08 -4.09 6.91
N GLY A 236 18.45 -3.71 5.68
CA GLY A 236 17.77 -4.14 4.47
C GLY A 236 17.69 -3.02 3.44
N HIS A 237 16.60 -3.02 2.67
CA HIS A 237 16.24 -1.90 1.81
C HIS A 237 14.99 -1.21 2.33
N ASP A 238 14.86 0.08 2.03
CA ASP A 238 13.62 0.81 2.25
C ASP A 238 12.56 0.46 1.18
N ILE A 239 11.42 1.13 1.26
CA ILE A 239 10.30 0.95 0.32
C ILE A 239 10.62 1.38 -1.12
N ALA A 240 11.69 2.16 -1.33
CA ALA A 240 12.17 2.57 -2.64
C ALA A 240 13.33 1.68 -3.15
N GLY A 241 13.72 0.66 -2.38
CA GLY A 241 14.83 -0.22 -2.73
C GLY A 241 16.21 0.35 -2.42
N GLN A 242 16.32 1.36 -1.55
CA GLN A 242 17.59 1.95 -1.14
C GLN A 242 18.15 1.24 0.10
N PRO A 243 19.47 0.95 0.15
CA PRO A 243 20.08 0.24 1.27
C PRO A 243 20.00 1.08 2.56
N VAL A 244 19.49 0.48 3.63
CA VAL A 244 19.34 1.11 4.94
C VAL A 244 20.39 0.55 5.88
N VAL A 245 21.27 1.45 6.35
CA VAL A 245 22.33 1.15 7.31
C VAL A 245 22.20 2.13 8.47
N GLU A 246 22.11 1.59 9.67
CA GLU A 246 21.96 2.37 10.90
C GLU A 246 23.15 2.16 11.84
N ASP A 247 23.35 3.08 12.78
CA ASP A 247 24.46 3.01 13.75
C ASP A 247 23.91 2.76 15.17
N LEU A 248 24.15 1.57 15.70
CA LEU A 248 23.72 1.20 17.06
C LEU A 248 24.43 2.07 18.13
N GLY A 249 25.60 2.64 17.85
CA GLY A 249 26.24 3.59 18.76
C GLY A 249 25.44 4.89 18.94
N LYS A 250 24.68 5.31 17.91
CA LYS A 250 23.76 6.46 17.97
C LYS A 250 22.39 6.08 18.49
N MET A 251 22.01 4.81 18.38
CA MET A 251 20.82 4.21 18.96
C MET A 251 21.23 3.31 20.14
N PRO A 252 21.67 3.88 21.28
CA PRO A 252 22.48 3.18 22.27
C PRO A 252 21.86 1.84 22.75
N HIS A 253 20.54 1.73 22.67
CA HIS A 253 19.83 0.46 22.84
C HIS A 253 18.73 0.31 21.77
N LEU A 254 18.48 -0.93 21.34
CA LEU A 254 17.46 -1.29 20.36
C LEU A 254 16.54 -2.39 20.92
N LEU A 255 15.22 -2.22 20.75
CA LEU A 255 14.21 -3.25 21.06
C LEU A 255 13.68 -3.85 19.76
N VAL A 256 13.80 -5.18 19.62
CA VAL A 256 13.28 -5.92 18.45
C VAL A 256 12.14 -6.84 18.89
N ALA A 257 10.95 -6.63 18.32
CA ALA A 257 9.76 -7.42 18.59
C ALA A 257 9.12 -7.90 17.29
N GLY A 258 8.53 -9.10 17.32
CA GLY A 258 7.87 -9.70 16.16
C GLY A 258 7.26 -11.06 16.50
N THR A 259 6.18 -11.41 15.81
CA THR A 259 5.53 -12.73 15.91
C THR A 259 6.38 -13.82 15.26
N THR A 260 6.11 -15.09 15.55
CA THR A 260 6.78 -16.20 14.85
C THR A 260 6.56 -16.09 13.34
N GLY A 261 7.62 -16.28 12.55
CA GLY A 261 7.56 -16.16 11.09
C GLY A 261 7.61 -14.72 10.55
N SER A 262 7.65 -13.70 11.41
CA SER A 262 7.77 -12.29 10.97
C SER A 262 9.18 -11.90 10.48
N GLY A 263 10.16 -12.80 10.60
CA GLY A 263 11.55 -12.54 10.21
C GLY A 263 12.45 -11.99 11.34
N LYS A 264 11.97 -11.92 12.59
CA LYS A 264 12.76 -11.44 13.75
C LYS A 264 14.15 -12.10 13.85
N SER A 265 14.19 -13.43 13.82
CA SER A 265 15.44 -14.18 13.99
C SER A 265 16.43 -13.93 12.84
N VAL A 266 15.93 -13.85 11.60
CA VAL A 266 16.72 -13.47 10.43
C VAL A 266 17.25 -12.04 10.57
N GLY A 267 16.43 -11.11 11.03
CA GLY A 267 16.85 -9.72 11.30
C GLY A 267 17.94 -9.63 12.37
N ILE A 268 17.84 -10.41 13.45
CA ILE A 268 18.89 -10.46 14.48
C ILE A 268 20.19 -11.02 13.89
N ASN A 269 20.12 -12.08 13.08
CA ASN A 269 21.30 -12.62 12.40
C ASN A 269 21.92 -11.61 11.44
N ALA A 270 21.11 -10.85 10.69
CA ALA A 270 21.60 -9.76 9.85
C ALA A 270 22.33 -8.68 10.67
N MET A 271 21.81 -8.31 11.85
CA MET A 271 22.48 -7.35 12.75
C MET A 271 23.82 -7.89 13.27
N ILE A 272 23.87 -9.15 13.71
CA ILE A 272 25.12 -9.78 14.20
C ILE A 272 26.15 -9.85 13.07
N LEU A 273 25.76 -10.36 11.91
CA LEU A 273 26.63 -10.44 10.74
C LEU A 273 27.12 -9.05 10.29
N SER A 274 26.27 -8.02 10.37
CA SER A 274 26.69 -6.64 10.09
C SER A 274 27.86 -6.19 10.95
N ILE A 275 27.93 -6.62 12.21
CA ILE A 275 29.05 -6.30 13.08
C ILE A 275 30.25 -7.19 12.72
N LEU A 276 30.06 -8.49 12.52
CA LEU A 276 31.15 -9.43 12.22
C LEU A 276 31.86 -9.12 10.89
N PHE A 277 31.16 -8.57 9.90
CA PHE A 277 31.74 -8.15 8.63
C PHE A 277 32.49 -6.81 8.70
N LYS A 278 32.41 -6.07 9.81
CA LYS A 278 33.01 -4.71 9.94
C LYS A 278 33.97 -4.57 11.12
N ALA A 279 33.82 -5.36 12.18
CA ALA A 279 34.53 -5.20 13.43
C ALA A 279 35.35 -6.44 13.78
N SER A 280 36.60 -6.25 14.21
CA SER A 280 37.40 -7.29 14.82
C SER A 280 36.97 -7.55 16.28
N PRO A 281 37.43 -8.64 16.92
CA PRO A 281 37.18 -8.87 18.35
C PRO A 281 37.76 -7.80 19.28
N GLU A 282 38.76 -7.04 18.83
CA GLU A 282 39.34 -5.93 19.59
C GLU A 282 38.40 -4.70 19.57
N ASP A 283 37.68 -4.51 18.46
CA ASP A 283 36.75 -3.40 18.28
C ASP A 283 35.42 -3.65 19.01
N VAL A 284 34.87 -4.87 18.88
CA VAL A 284 33.56 -5.23 19.43
C VAL A 284 33.59 -6.59 20.11
N ARG A 285 33.09 -6.61 21.35
CA ARG A 285 32.88 -7.81 22.17
C ARG A 285 31.39 -8.01 22.43
N MET A 286 30.93 -9.25 22.42
CA MET A 286 29.52 -9.62 22.54
C MET A 286 29.26 -10.53 23.73
N ILE A 287 28.11 -10.36 24.36
CA ILE A 287 27.49 -11.32 25.27
C ILE A 287 26.17 -11.72 24.62
N MET A 288 26.01 -12.99 24.33
CA MET A 288 24.78 -13.54 23.73
C MET A 288 24.01 -14.32 24.79
N ILE A 289 22.71 -14.05 24.91
CA ILE A 289 21.81 -14.72 25.85
C ILE A 289 20.68 -15.35 25.02
N ASP A 290 20.62 -16.68 25.01
CA ASP A 290 19.59 -17.46 24.31
C ASP A 290 19.03 -18.56 25.23
N PRO A 291 18.00 -18.24 26.03
CA PRO A 291 17.44 -19.19 26.98
C PRO A 291 16.69 -20.36 26.34
N LYS A 292 16.45 -20.30 25.02
CA LYS A 292 15.75 -21.35 24.27
C LYS A 292 16.70 -22.18 23.41
N MET A 293 17.95 -21.75 23.22
CA MET A 293 18.95 -22.42 22.39
C MET A 293 18.48 -22.65 20.95
N LEU A 294 17.81 -21.68 20.35
CA LEU A 294 17.25 -21.83 19.00
C LEU A 294 17.95 -20.95 17.98
N GLU A 295 18.42 -19.78 18.39
CA GLU A 295 18.74 -18.71 17.44
C GLU A 295 20.22 -18.35 17.49
N LEU A 296 20.80 -18.25 18.69
CA LEU A 296 22.17 -17.72 18.87
C LEU A 296 23.21 -18.82 19.10
N ALA A 297 22.79 -20.07 19.33
CA ALA A 297 23.71 -21.18 19.56
C ALA A 297 24.69 -21.42 18.39
N VAL A 298 24.32 -21.00 17.17
CA VAL A 298 25.18 -21.08 15.98
C VAL A 298 26.45 -20.22 16.09
N TYR A 299 26.44 -19.20 16.93
CA TYR A 299 27.57 -18.29 17.14
C TYR A 299 28.53 -18.77 18.24
N GLU A 300 28.29 -19.93 18.84
CA GLU A 300 29.17 -20.46 19.87
C GLU A 300 30.63 -20.58 19.35
N GLY A 301 31.58 -20.13 20.16
CA GLY A 301 33.01 -20.20 19.83
C GLY A 301 33.54 -19.09 18.90
N ILE A 302 32.74 -18.14 18.42
CA ILE A 302 33.29 -16.99 17.68
C ILE A 302 34.21 -16.16 18.57
N PRO A 303 35.30 -15.57 18.02
CA PRO A 303 36.28 -14.87 18.83
C PRO A 303 35.74 -13.58 19.44
N HIS A 304 34.57 -13.06 19.02
CA HIS A 304 33.90 -11.87 19.57
C HIS A 304 33.15 -12.13 20.89
N LEU A 305 32.91 -13.37 21.28
CA LEU A 305 32.19 -13.70 22.51
C LEU A 305 33.05 -13.52 23.78
N LEU A 306 32.53 -12.79 24.77
CA LEU A 306 33.13 -12.65 26.11
C LEU A 306 32.95 -13.89 26.99
N THR A 307 31.89 -14.65 26.72
CA THR A 307 31.47 -15.85 27.44
C THR A 307 30.77 -16.75 26.43
N PRO A 308 30.73 -18.08 26.65
CA PRO A 308 29.81 -18.96 25.92
C PRO A 308 28.39 -18.41 25.91
N VAL A 309 27.60 -18.79 24.90
CA VAL A 309 26.21 -18.37 24.75
C VAL A 309 25.45 -18.75 26.02
N VAL A 310 24.89 -17.75 26.70
CA VAL A 310 24.27 -17.91 28.00
C VAL A 310 22.87 -18.45 27.84
N THR A 311 22.61 -19.62 28.41
CA THR A 311 21.32 -20.33 28.32
C THR A 311 20.56 -20.30 29.65
N ASP A 312 21.26 -20.34 30.79
CA ASP A 312 20.64 -20.24 32.11
C ASP A 312 20.27 -18.78 32.45
N MET A 313 19.04 -18.60 32.95
CA MET A 313 18.52 -17.26 33.26
C MET A 313 19.20 -16.60 34.47
N LYS A 314 19.78 -17.36 35.39
CA LYS A 314 20.57 -16.82 36.50
C LYS A 314 21.92 -16.32 36.01
N ASP A 315 22.53 -17.05 35.08
CA ASP A 315 23.77 -16.62 34.43
C ASP A 315 23.55 -15.40 33.55
N ALA A 316 22.39 -15.29 32.89
CA ALA A 316 22.00 -14.08 32.17
C ALA A 316 21.95 -12.86 33.11
N ALA A 317 21.38 -13.02 34.30
CA ALA A 317 21.36 -11.96 35.31
C ALA A 317 22.77 -11.61 35.82
N ASN A 318 23.67 -12.60 35.95
CA ASN A 318 25.08 -12.37 36.28
C ASN A 318 25.80 -11.59 35.18
N ALA A 319 25.57 -11.93 33.90
CA ALA A 319 26.17 -11.24 32.77
C ALA A 319 25.74 -9.76 32.71
N LEU A 320 24.46 -9.46 32.97
CA LEU A 320 23.98 -8.08 33.05
C LEU A 320 24.59 -7.32 34.23
N ARG A 321 24.75 -7.95 35.40
CA ARG A 321 25.47 -7.33 36.53
C ARG A 321 26.93 -7.04 36.18
N TRP A 322 27.59 -7.93 35.46
CA TRP A 322 28.94 -7.70 34.95
C TRP A 322 29.00 -6.51 33.99
N CYS A 323 28.02 -6.36 33.08
CA CYS A 323 27.93 -5.19 32.21
C CYS A 323 27.87 -3.86 33.00
N VAL A 324 27.12 -3.83 34.11
CA VAL A 324 27.06 -2.65 34.99
C VAL A 324 28.43 -2.39 35.64
N ALA A 325 29.09 -3.42 36.16
CA ALA A 325 30.42 -3.27 36.77
C ALA A 325 31.49 -2.79 35.77
N GLU A 326 31.47 -3.31 34.53
CA GLU A 326 32.36 -2.87 33.47
C GLU A 326 32.06 -1.43 33.01
N MET A 327 30.78 -1.05 32.96
CA MET A 327 30.38 0.34 32.70
C MET A 327 30.95 1.29 33.76
N GLU A 328 30.79 0.98 35.05
CA GLU A 328 31.35 1.78 36.15
C GLU A 328 32.88 1.84 36.13
N ARG A 329 33.53 0.73 35.78
CA ARG A 329 34.99 0.69 35.59
C ARG A 329 35.40 1.65 34.47
N ARG A 330 34.71 1.65 33.33
CA ARG A 330 35.01 2.56 32.20
C ARG A 330 34.78 4.02 32.58
N TYR A 331 33.69 4.35 33.28
CA TYR A 331 33.47 5.71 33.79
C TYR A 331 34.62 6.19 34.67
N ARG A 332 35.15 5.32 35.55
CA ARG A 332 36.30 5.64 36.40
C ARG A 332 37.62 5.81 35.65
N LEU A 333 37.78 5.19 34.47
CA LEU A 333 38.97 5.36 33.64
C LEU A 333 38.91 6.62 32.76
N MET A 334 37.69 7.10 32.47
CA MET A 334 37.46 8.32 31.69
C MET A 334 37.44 9.59 32.55
N ALA A 335 37.12 9.45 33.84
CA ALA A 335 37.17 10.52 34.84
C ALA A 335 38.61 10.77 35.31
#